data_AF-A0A2I3MC48-F1
#
_entry.id   AF-A0A2I3MC48-F1
#
_cell.length_a   1.000
_cell.length_b   1.000
_cell.length_c   1.000
_cell.angle_alpha   90.00
_cell.angle_beta   90.00
_cell.angle_gamma   90.00
#
_symmetry.space_group_name_H-M   'P 1'
#
loop_
_entity.id
_entity.type
_entity.pdbx_description
1 polymer ?
#
loop_
_entity_poly.entity_id
_entity_poly.type
_entity_poly.pdbx_seq_one_letter_code
_entity_poly.pdbx_strand_id
1 'polypeptide(L)'
;MGSRASTLLRDEELEEIKKETGFSHSQITRLYSRFTSLDKGENGTLSREDFQRIPELAINPLGDRIINAFFPEGEDQVNFRGFMRTLAHFRPIEDNEKSKDVNGPEPLNSRSNKLHFAFRLYDLDKDEKISRDELLQVLEKVDVEQKMSIRFLH
;
A
#
# COMPACT_ATOMS: atom_id res chain seq x y z
N MET A 1 19.11 -22.42 -7.83
CA MET A 1 18.18 -22.29 -8.98
C MET A 1 17.47 -20.96 -8.84
N GLY A 2 17.92 -19.94 -9.56
CA GLY A 2 17.42 -18.57 -9.43
C GLY A 2 17.00 -18.00 -10.79
N SER A 3 16.16 -16.97 -10.72
CA SER A 3 15.73 -16.06 -11.80
C SER A 3 14.86 -16.66 -12.93
N ARG A 4 13.57 -16.82 -12.65
CA ARG A 4 12.49 -16.72 -13.67
C ARG A 4 11.74 -15.38 -13.63
N ALA A 5 12.11 -14.46 -12.74
CA ALA A 5 11.45 -13.17 -12.59
C ALA A 5 11.89 -12.10 -13.61
N SER A 6 13.01 -12.30 -14.31
CA SER A 6 13.63 -11.27 -15.16
C SER A 6 13.04 -11.12 -16.55
N THR A 7 12.04 -11.93 -16.95
CA THR A 7 11.54 -11.95 -18.34
C THR A 7 10.21 -11.23 -18.57
N LEU A 8 9.56 -10.65 -17.55
CA LEU A 8 8.18 -10.17 -17.68
C LEU A 8 7.98 -8.65 -17.62
N LEU A 9 8.86 -7.89 -16.97
CA LEU A 9 8.81 -6.43 -17.00
C LEU A 9 9.86 -5.90 -17.97
N ARG A 10 9.43 -5.03 -18.89
CA ARG A 10 10.36 -4.35 -19.81
C ARG A 10 11.22 -3.37 -19.02
N ASP A 11 12.48 -3.19 -19.43
CA ASP A 11 13.40 -2.24 -18.79
C ASP A 11 12.83 -0.81 -18.78
N GLU A 12 12.11 -0.43 -19.83
CA GLU A 12 11.39 0.85 -19.92
C GLU A 12 10.36 1.02 -18.79
N GLU A 13 9.56 -0.01 -18.52
CA GLU A 13 8.54 -0.01 -17.47
C GLU A 13 9.17 0.01 -16.08
N LEU A 14 10.30 -0.69 -15.90
CA LEU A 14 11.08 -0.63 -14.66
C LEU A 14 11.60 0.78 -14.38
N GLU A 15 12.13 1.48 -15.38
CA GLU A 15 12.61 2.85 -15.23
C GLU A 15 11.46 3.83 -14.95
N GLU A 16 10.31 3.67 -15.60
CA GLU A 16 9.12 4.47 -15.32
C GLU A 16 8.64 4.29 -13.88
N ILE A 17 8.48 3.05 -13.43
CA ILE A 17 8.07 2.74 -12.06
C ILE A 17 9.10 3.27 -11.06
N LYS A 18 10.39 3.11 -11.33
CA LYS A 18 11.47 3.65 -10.48
C LYS A 18 11.39 5.16 -10.37
N LYS A 19 11.18 5.87 -11.48
CA LYS A 19 11.06 7.33 -11.49
C LYS A 19 9.83 7.80 -10.72
N GLU A 20 8.71 7.10 -10.86
CA GLU A 20 7.44 7.44 -10.22
C GLU A 20 7.42 7.14 -8.71
N THR A 21 7.97 6.00 -8.32
CA THR A 21 7.83 5.47 -6.94
C THR A 21 9.07 5.61 -6.08
N GLY A 22 10.24 5.81 -6.70
CA GLY A 22 11.54 5.85 -6.05
C GLY A 22 12.05 4.50 -5.54
N PHE A 23 11.41 3.38 -5.90
CA PHE A 23 11.95 2.05 -5.61
C PHE A 23 13.15 1.74 -6.52
N SER A 24 14.16 1.08 -5.97
CA SER A 24 15.27 0.52 -6.75
C SER A 24 14.83 -0.65 -7.61
N HIS A 25 15.56 -0.95 -8.69
CA HIS A 25 15.29 -2.08 -9.57
C HIS A 25 15.10 -3.41 -8.83
N SER A 26 15.97 -3.72 -7.86
CA SER A 26 15.88 -4.96 -7.08
C SER A 26 14.62 -5.02 -6.22
N GLN A 27 14.18 -3.89 -5.66
CA GLN A 27 12.92 -3.79 -4.92
C GLN A 27 11.72 -4.01 -5.84
N ILE A 28 11.72 -3.38 -7.04
CA ILE A 28 10.64 -3.53 -8.02
C ILE A 28 10.53 -5.00 -8.45
N THR A 29 11.63 -5.67 -8.80
CA THR A 29 11.61 -7.09 -9.19
C THR A 29 11.10 -8.00 -8.06
N ARG A 30 11.48 -7.71 -6.81
CA ARG A 30 11.01 -8.48 -5.64
C ARG A 30 9.51 -8.27 -5.41
N LEU A 31 9.04 -7.04 -5.53
CA LEU A 31 7.62 -6.69 -5.40
C LEU A 31 6.80 -7.28 -6.54
N TYR A 32 7.32 -7.31 -7.76
CA TYR A 32 6.68 -7.98 -8.89
C TYR A 32 6.52 -9.48 -8.65
N SER A 33 7.57 -10.15 -8.14
CA SER A 33 7.49 -11.57 -7.78
C SER A 33 6.46 -11.83 -6.67
N ARG A 34 6.27 -10.89 -5.74
CA ARG A 34 5.22 -10.96 -4.73
C ARG A 34 3.84 -10.75 -5.34
N PHE A 35 3.70 -9.75 -6.22
CA PHE A 35 2.46 -9.45 -6.93
C PHE A 35 1.96 -10.67 -7.71
N THR A 36 2.80 -11.30 -8.52
CA THR A 36 2.44 -12.51 -9.28
C THR A 36 2.14 -13.72 -8.38
N SER A 37 2.73 -13.80 -7.19
CA SER A 37 2.40 -14.86 -6.23
C SER A 37 1.00 -14.71 -5.61
N LEU A 38 0.52 -13.46 -5.52
CA LEU A 38 -0.80 -13.10 -5.01
C LEU A 38 -1.88 -13.21 -6.10
N ASP A 39 -1.55 -12.85 -7.34
CA ASP A 39 -2.43 -12.96 -8.51
C ASP A 39 -2.64 -14.44 -8.88
N LYS A 40 -3.71 -15.03 -8.36
CA LYS A 40 -4.05 -16.43 -8.65
C LYS A 40 -4.92 -16.61 -9.89
N GLY A 41 -5.45 -15.50 -10.42
CA GLY A 41 -6.13 -15.48 -11.71
C GLY A 41 -5.16 -15.45 -12.88
N GLU A 42 -3.89 -15.14 -12.64
CA GLU A 42 -2.86 -14.87 -13.66
C GLU A 42 -3.35 -13.86 -14.71
N ASN A 43 -4.16 -12.89 -14.28
CA ASN A 43 -4.80 -11.90 -15.15
C ASN A 43 -4.06 -10.54 -15.13
N GLY A 44 -2.97 -10.44 -14.35
CA GLY A 44 -2.17 -9.22 -14.22
C GLY A 44 -2.74 -8.19 -13.25
N THR A 45 -3.77 -8.55 -12.48
CA THR A 45 -4.41 -7.68 -11.49
C THR A 45 -4.62 -8.42 -10.16
N LEU A 46 -4.74 -7.68 -9.07
CA LEU A 46 -5.10 -8.22 -7.76
C LEU A 46 -6.49 -7.74 -7.37
N SER A 47 -7.30 -8.67 -6.92
CA SER A 47 -8.62 -8.42 -6.31
C SER A 47 -8.53 -8.26 -4.79
N ARG A 48 -9.61 -7.81 -4.16
CA ARG A 48 -9.70 -7.70 -2.69
C ARG A 48 -9.46 -9.06 -2.01
N GLU A 49 -9.98 -10.13 -2.61
CA GLU A 49 -9.82 -11.51 -2.15
C GLU A 49 -8.36 -11.95 -2.17
N ASP A 50 -7.56 -11.47 -3.15
CA ASP A 50 -6.14 -11.79 -3.21
C ASP A 50 -5.36 -11.13 -2.06
N PHE A 51 -5.74 -9.91 -1.64
CA PHE A 51 -5.15 -9.26 -0.46
C PHE A 51 -5.56 -9.90 0.86
N GLN A 52 -6.79 -10.42 0.97
CA GLN A 52 -7.23 -11.13 2.18
C GLN A 52 -6.42 -12.39 2.49
N ARG A 53 -5.73 -12.94 1.48
CA ARG A 53 -4.80 -14.07 1.67
C ARG A 53 -3.49 -13.69 2.34
N ILE A 54 -3.20 -12.40 2.52
CA ILE A 54 -2.01 -11.91 3.21
C ILE A 54 -2.27 -11.97 4.72
N PRO A 55 -1.69 -12.93 5.46
CA PRO A 55 -2.00 -13.10 6.87
C PRO A 55 -1.69 -11.85 7.69
N GLU A 56 -0.63 -11.12 7.33
CA GLU A 56 -0.22 -9.89 8.01
C GLU A 56 -1.24 -8.76 7.84
N LEU A 57 -2.02 -8.73 6.76
CA LEU A 57 -3.13 -7.79 6.62
C LEU A 57 -4.39 -8.28 7.33
N ALA A 58 -4.65 -9.59 7.33
CA ALA A 58 -5.81 -10.16 7.99
C ALA A 58 -5.79 -9.95 9.52
N ILE A 59 -4.60 -9.94 10.13
CA ILE A 59 -4.43 -9.66 11.57
C ILE A 59 -4.24 -8.16 11.87
N ASN A 60 -4.18 -7.29 10.87
CA ASN A 60 -3.95 -5.87 11.09
C ASN A 60 -5.30 -5.17 11.36
N PRO A 61 -5.46 -4.40 12.46
CA PRO A 61 -6.66 -3.60 12.73
C PRO A 61 -7.06 -2.66 11.57
N LEU A 62 -6.06 -2.20 10.82
CA LEU A 62 -6.21 -1.34 9.65
C LEU A 62 -6.17 -2.12 8.34
N GLY A 63 -6.12 -3.46 8.38
CA GLY A 63 -6.00 -4.34 7.22
C GLY A 63 -6.98 -3.99 6.12
N ASP A 64 -8.28 -4.02 6.42
CA ASP A 64 -9.33 -3.67 5.46
C ASP A 64 -9.16 -2.26 4.87
N ARG A 65 -8.74 -1.29 5.68
CA ARG A 65 -8.52 0.10 5.25
C ARG A 65 -7.32 0.19 4.31
N ILE A 66 -6.24 -0.51 4.63
CA ILE A 66 -5.04 -0.61 3.78
C ILE A 66 -5.40 -1.29 2.46
N ILE A 67 -6.18 -2.37 2.50
CA ILE A 67 -6.66 -3.07 1.30
C ILE A 67 -7.46 -2.09 0.42
N ASN A 68 -8.42 -1.37 1.00
CA ASN A 68 -9.22 -0.37 0.28
C ASN A 68 -8.38 0.69 -0.43
N ALA A 69 -7.24 1.09 0.15
CA ALA A 69 -6.37 2.10 -0.46
C ALA A 69 -5.66 1.64 -1.75
N PHE A 70 -5.62 0.34 -2.03
CA PHE A 70 -5.12 -0.17 -3.31
C PHE A 70 -6.12 -0.01 -4.45
N PHE A 71 -7.40 0.26 -4.15
CA PHE A 71 -8.49 0.29 -5.11
C PHE A 71 -9.05 1.71 -5.27
N PRO A 72 -8.80 2.38 -6.41
CA PRO A 72 -9.47 3.63 -6.75
C PRO A 72 -11.00 3.48 -6.80
N GLU A 73 -11.70 4.61 -6.84
CA GLU A 73 -13.16 4.61 -6.81
C GLU A 73 -13.77 3.90 -8.03
N GLY A 74 -14.65 2.93 -7.75
CA GLY A 74 -15.29 2.11 -8.78
C GLY A 74 -14.40 1.00 -9.36
N GLU A 75 -13.18 0.82 -8.85
CA GLU A 75 -12.30 -0.28 -9.23
C GLU A 75 -12.30 -1.37 -8.14
N ASP A 76 -12.40 -2.63 -8.56
CA ASP A 76 -12.27 -3.81 -7.68
C ASP A 76 -10.99 -4.61 -7.95
N GLN A 77 -10.13 -4.09 -8.82
CA GLN A 77 -8.88 -4.70 -9.22
C GLN A 77 -7.77 -3.66 -9.30
N VAL A 78 -6.55 -4.06 -8.93
CA VAL A 78 -5.35 -3.20 -9.04
C VAL A 78 -4.27 -3.88 -9.86
N ASN A 79 -3.73 -3.19 -10.86
CA ASN A 79 -2.59 -3.68 -11.63
C ASN A 79 -1.26 -3.44 -10.91
N PHE A 80 -0.17 -3.98 -11.46
CA PHE A 80 1.15 -3.87 -10.82
C PHE A 80 1.59 -2.41 -10.60
N ARG A 81 1.30 -1.51 -11.55
CA ARG A 81 1.67 -0.09 -11.41
C ARG A 81 0.89 0.60 -10.27
N GLY A 82 -0.40 0.33 -10.14
CA GLY A 82 -1.23 0.83 -9.03
C GLY A 82 -0.79 0.29 -7.67
N PHE A 83 -0.42 -1.00 -7.63
CA PHE A 83 0.16 -1.65 -6.46
C PHE A 83 1.45 -0.94 -6.01
N MET A 84 2.35 -0.67 -6.96
CA MET A 84 3.62 0.04 -6.69
C MET A 84 3.41 1.48 -6.23
N ARG A 85 2.47 2.22 -6.83
CA ARG A 85 2.10 3.58 -6.39
C ARG A 85 1.60 3.61 -4.96
N THR A 86 0.73 2.66 -4.59
CA THR A 86 0.19 2.57 -3.22
C THR A 86 1.32 2.30 -2.23
N LEU A 87 2.19 1.34 -2.54
CA LEU A 87 3.36 1.02 -1.70
C LEU A 87 4.37 2.16 -1.56
N ALA A 88 4.48 3.03 -2.57
CA ALA A 88 5.41 4.16 -2.54
C ALA A 88 5.17 5.09 -1.34
N HIS A 89 3.92 5.26 -0.90
CA HIS A 89 3.56 6.08 0.28
C HIS A 89 4.17 5.52 1.58
N PHE A 90 4.43 4.23 1.66
CA PHE A 90 5.01 3.59 2.85
C PHE A 90 6.55 3.61 2.87
N ARG A 91 7.20 4.04 1.78
CA ARG A 91 8.67 4.15 1.75
C ARG A 91 9.15 5.10 2.85
N PRO A 92 10.23 4.78 3.60
CA PRO A 92 10.86 5.75 4.49
C PRO A 92 11.19 7.05 3.75
N ILE A 93 11.12 8.19 4.45
CA ILE A 93 11.62 9.45 3.88
C ILE A 93 13.12 9.44 4.07
N GLU A 94 13.88 9.48 2.98
CA GLU A 94 15.33 9.62 3.04
C GLU A 94 15.68 11.11 3.16
N ASP A 95 16.63 11.48 4.03
CA ASP A 95 16.99 12.89 4.25
C ASP A 95 17.49 13.60 2.97
N ASN A 96 18.01 12.83 2.02
CA ASN A 96 18.45 13.30 0.69
C ASN A 96 17.31 13.60 -0.30
N GLU A 97 16.05 13.24 0.00
CA GLU A 97 14.91 13.56 -0.87
C GLU A 97 14.41 14.99 -0.70
N LYS A 98 14.81 15.70 0.37
CA LYS A 98 14.49 17.12 0.60
C LYS A 98 15.20 18.07 -0.38
N SER A 99 16.21 17.59 -1.11
CA SER A 99 17.07 18.41 -1.97
C SER A 99 16.83 18.24 -3.47
N LYS A 100 15.79 17.49 -3.88
CA LYS A 100 15.51 17.28 -5.31
C LYS A 100 14.55 18.35 -5.83
N ASP A 101 15.02 19.03 -6.87
CA ASP A 101 14.32 19.91 -7.81
C ASP A 101 13.02 20.55 -7.28
N VAL A 102 13.09 21.83 -6.88
CA VAL A 102 11.93 22.62 -6.43
C VAL A 102 10.80 22.65 -7.48
N ASN A 103 11.14 22.40 -8.75
CA ASN A 103 10.21 22.38 -9.88
C ASN A 103 9.75 20.97 -10.28
N GLY A 104 10.22 19.92 -9.60
CA GLY A 104 9.80 18.54 -9.83
C GLY A 104 8.45 18.21 -9.18
N PRO A 105 7.75 17.17 -9.64
CA PRO A 105 6.55 16.69 -8.95
C PRO A 105 6.90 16.22 -7.53
N GLU A 106 6.06 16.56 -6.56
CA GLU A 106 6.24 16.14 -5.17
C GLU A 106 6.26 14.60 -5.07
N PRO A 107 7.25 14.00 -4.39
CA PRO A 107 7.36 12.55 -4.33
C PRO A 107 6.20 11.93 -3.53
N LEU A 108 5.78 10.71 -3.89
CA LEU A 108 4.64 10.03 -3.26
C LEU A 108 4.85 9.75 -1.75
N ASN A 109 6.10 9.63 -1.30
CA ASN A 109 6.44 9.47 0.12
C ASN A 109 6.68 10.81 0.84
N SER A 110 6.39 11.97 0.23
CA SER A 110 6.49 13.26 0.92
C SER A 110 5.61 13.30 2.16
N ARG A 111 5.91 14.20 3.10
CA ARG A 111 5.09 14.38 4.30
C ARG A 111 3.63 14.67 3.94
N SER A 112 3.38 15.53 2.96
CA SER A 112 2.05 15.91 2.51
C SER A 112 1.30 14.72 1.92
N ASN A 113 1.92 13.98 0.99
CA ASN A 113 1.31 12.82 0.34
C ASN A 113 1.07 11.67 1.32
N LYS A 114 1.98 11.42 2.26
CA LYS A 114 1.77 10.44 3.32
C LYS A 114 0.63 10.81 4.25
N LEU A 115 0.52 12.09 4.64
CA LEU A 115 -0.58 12.57 5.46
C LEU A 115 -1.90 12.47 4.71
N HIS A 116 -1.94 12.84 3.44
CA HIS A 116 -3.14 12.71 2.63
C HIS A 116 -3.53 11.25 2.42
N PHE A 117 -2.56 10.37 2.19
CA PHE A 117 -2.80 8.93 2.12
C PHE A 117 -3.34 8.37 3.43
N ALA A 118 -2.72 8.72 4.57
CA ALA A 118 -3.21 8.32 5.89
C ALA A 118 -4.62 8.84 6.11
N PHE A 119 -4.89 10.09 5.77
CA PHE A 119 -6.22 10.70 5.88
C PHE A 119 -7.28 9.89 5.12
N ARG A 120 -7.00 9.50 3.87
CA ARG A 120 -7.89 8.65 3.07
C ARG A 120 -8.13 7.26 3.66
N LEU A 121 -7.23 6.74 4.51
CA LEU A 121 -7.49 5.50 5.25
C LEU A 121 -8.50 5.71 6.39
N TYR A 122 -8.61 6.95 6.91
CA TYR A 122 -9.51 7.31 7.98
C TYR A 122 -10.89 7.74 7.48
N ASP A 123 -10.90 8.56 6.44
CA ASP A 123 -12.08 9.07 5.74
C ASP A 123 -12.68 7.99 4.82
N LEU A 124 -13.66 7.25 5.35
CA LEU A 124 -14.32 6.13 4.70
C LEU A 124 -15.46 6.59 3.77
N ASP A 125 -16.16 7.66 4.14
CA ASP A 125 -17.26 8.22 3.36
C ASP A 125 -16.83 9.26 2.31
N LYS A 126 -15.55 9.66 2.35
CA LYS A 126 -14.89 10.60 1.42
C LYS A 126 -15.48 12.00 1.48
N ASP A 127 -15.94 12.44 2.66
CA ASP A 127 -16.46 13.79 2.87
C ASP A 127 -15.37 14.85 3.11
N GLU A 128 -14.10 14.46 2.94
CA GLU A 128 -12.89 15.23 3.23
C GLU A 128 -12.73 15.59 4.71
N LYS A 129 -13.39 14.84 5.61
CA LYS A 129 -13.25 14.96 7.06
C LYS A 129 -13.04 13.58 7.67
N ILE A 130 -12.62 13.57 8.93
CA ILE A 130 -12.60 12.34 9.73
C ILE A 130 -13.62 12.56 10.82
N SER A 131 -14.75 11.87 10.69
CA SER A 131 -15.83 11.89 11.66
C SER A 131 -15.41 11.20 12.97
N ARG A 132 -16.16 11.50 14.04
CA ARG A 132 -15.98 10.83 15.33
C ARG A 132 -16.12 9.32 15.19
N ASP A 133 -17.07 8.86 14.39
CA ASP A 133 -17.40 7.44 14.27
C ASP A 133 -16.32 6.69 13.46
N GLU A 134 -15.76 7.30 12.43
CA GLU A 134 -14.63 6.72 11.68
C GLU A 134 -13.36 6.58 12.53
N LEU A 135 -13.09 7.59 13.37
CA LEU A 135 -11.98 7.54 14.31
C LEU A 135 -12.23 6.49 15.41
N LEU A 136 -13.45 6.43 15.94
CA LEU A 136 -13.84 5.47 16.96
C LEU A 136 -13.69 4.03 16.46
N GLN A 137 -14.11 3.73 15.23
CA GLN A 137 -13.94 2.41 14.62
C GLN A 137 -12.47 1.95 14.58
N VAL A 138 -11.52 2.85 14.33
CA VAL A 138 -10.09 2.51 14.39
C VAL A 138 -9.65 2.25 15.81
N LEU A 139 -9.98 3.18 16.71
CA LEU A 139 -9.57 3.09 18.11
C LEU A 139 -10.12 1.83 18.78
N GLU A 140 -11.36 1.45 18.49
CA GLU A 140 -11.97 0.21 18.98
C GLU A 140 -11.23 -1.02 18.46
N LYS A 141 -10.88 -1.09 17.17
CA LYS A 141 -10.12 -2.24 16.64
C LYS A 141 -8.73 -2.35 17.27
N VAL A 142 -8.05 -1.23 17.55
CA VAL A 142 -6.74 -1.20 18.22
C VAL A 142 -6.85 -1.52 19.73
N ASP A 143 -7.92 -1.05 20.39
CA ASP A 143 -8.17 -1.27 21.82
C ASP A 143 -8.71 -2.69 22.11
N VAL A 144 -9.47 -3.29 21.19
CA VAL A 144 -9.95 -4.68 21.31
C VAL A 144 -8.77 -5.66 21.32
N GLU A 145 -7.70 -5.42 20.56
CA GLU A 145 -6.49 -6.24 20.60
C GLU A 145 -5.76 -6.15 21.95
N GLN A 146 -5.68 -4.96 22.56
CA GLN A 146 -5.16 -4.83 23.93
C GLN A 146 -6.07 -5.48 24.97
N LYS A 147 -7.38 -5.42 24.80
CA LYS A 147 -8.37 -6.11 25.66
C LYS A 147 -8.38 -7.64 25.50
N MET A 148 -8.00 -8.17 24.34
CA MET A 148 -7.80 -9.61 24.11
C MET A 148 -6.54 -10.13 24.84
N SER A 149 -5.53 -9.27 25.02
CA SER A 149 -4.31 -9.60 25.78
C SER A 149 -4.54 -9.70 27.31
N ILE A 150 -5.63 -9.13 27.84
CA ILE A 150 -5.89 -9.06 29.30
C ILE A 150 -6.86 -10.17 29.79
N ARG A 151 -7.53 -10.92 28.89
CA ARG A 151 -8.49 -11.97 29.31
C ARG A 151 -7.89 -13.37 29.53
N PHE A 152 -6.57 -13.53 29.44
CA PHE A 152 -5.87 -14.76 29.83
C PHE A 152 -5.36 -14.74 31.28
N LEU A 153 -5.50 -13.62 31.98
CA LEU A 153 -5.13 -13.48 33.39
C LEU A 153 -6.36 -13.14 34.23
N HIS A 154 -7.36 -14.02 34.24
CA HIS A 154 -8.26 -14.27 35.36
C HIS A 154 -9.03 -15.57 35.16
#